data_AF-A0AAP6EK22-F1
#
_entry.id   AF-A0AAP6EK22-F1
#
_cell.length_a   1.000
_cell.length_b   1.000
_cell.length_c   1.000
_cell.angle_alpha   90.00
_cell.angle_beta   90.00
_cell.angle_gamma   90.00
#
_symmetry.space_group_name_H-M   'P 1'
#
loop_
_entity.id
_entity.type
_entity.pdbx_description
1 polymer ?
#
loop_
_entity_poly.entity_id
_entity_poly.type
_entity_poly.pdbx_seq_one_letter_code
_entity_poly.pdbx_strand_id
1 'polypeptide(L)'
;MAGMFGWSARKTAAAAVMTATMAIAPMIAVSEAQALGNNREVSRSCGTNRVSSGFTGSYSWAQTTKASGSCAGRLSAALERNNGVWTTRVYGSSSTAYATDTNGGIAVRYGLHWGCDNCNVTRS
;
A
#
# COMPACT_ATOMS: atom_id res chain seq x y z
N MET A 1 -9.53 -24.21 79.19
CA MET A 1 -8.70 -25.00 78.25
C MET A 1 -8.10 -24.00 77.28
N ALA A 2 -6.85 -23.55 77.45
CA ALA A 2 -5.60 -24.20 76.99
C ALA A 2 -5.67 -24.52 75.48
N GLY A 3 -4.78 -24.08 74.58
CA GLY A 3 -3.49 -23.37 74.64
C GLY A 3 -3.21 -22.66 73.29
N MET A 4 -2.33 -21.66 73.27
CA MET A 4 -0.90 -21.74 72.88
C MET A 4 -0.61 -21.77 71.36
N PHE A 5 -0.08 -20.63 70.90
CA PHE A 5 1.12 -20.42 70.05
C PHE A 5 1.46 -21.34 68.86
N GLY A 6 1.75 -20.67 67.73
CA GLY A 6 2.68 -21.12 66.68
C GLY A 6 2.23 -20.60 65.32
N TRP A 7 3.03 -20.05 64.41
CA TRP A 7 4.46 -19.76 64.35
C TRP A 7 4.62 -18.81 63.14
N SER A 8 5.63 -17.96 63.23
CA SER A 8 6.01 -16.92 62.26
C SER A 8 6.43 -17.43 60.86
N ALA A 9 6.33 -16.50 59.91
CA ALA A 9 7.18 -16.31 58.73
C ALA A 9 7.09 -17.31 57.57
N ARG A 10 6.80 -16.79 56.37
CA ARG A 10 7.79 -16.64 55.30
C ARG A 10 7.24 -15.83 54.12
N LYS A 11 8.02 -14.81 53.75
CA LYS A 11 8.01 -14.14 52.45
C LYS A 11 8.20 -15.18 51.34
N THR A 12 7.44 -15.07 50.26
CA THR A 12 7.81 -15.48 48.88
C THR A 12 6.79 -14.82 47.96
N ALA A 13 7.13 -13.66 47.39
CA ALA A 13 7.78 -13.55 46.09
C ALA A 13 6.79 -13.79 44.94
N ALA A 14 6.42 -12.66 44.34
CA ALA A 14 5.94 -12.44 42.99
C ALA A 14 5.88 -13.65 42.06
N ALA A 15 4.69 -13.86 41.47
CA ALA A 15 4.57 -14.29 40.09
C ALA A 15 3.33 -13.62 39.49
N ALA A 16 3.46 -12.32 39.18
CA ALA A 16 2.55 -11.68 38.24
C ALA A 16 2.79 -12.33 36.88
N VAL A 17 1.98 -13.34 36.54
CA VAL A 17 1.97 -13.92 35.20
C VAL A 17 1.33 -12.87 34.29
N MET A 18 2.14 -11.94 33.79
CA MET A 18 1.76 -11.11 32.66
C MET A 18 1.64 -12.04 31.46
N THR A 19 0.42 -12.49 31.19
CA THR A 19 0.10 -13.17 29.95
C THR A 19 0.17 -12.11 28.85
N ALA A 20 1.35 -11.99 28.22
CA ALA A 20 1.52 -11.20 27.03
C ALA A 20 0.73 -11.88 25.91
N THR A 21 -0.55 -11.52 25.76
CA THR A 21 -1.30 -11.77 24.54
C THR A 21 -0.63 -10.99 23.44
N MET A 22 0.27 -11.65 22.71
CA MET A 22 0.72 -11.18 21.40
C MET A 22 -0.52 -11.10 20.51
N ALA A 23 -1.09 -9.90 20.41
CA ALA A 23 -2.04 -9.57 19.37
C ALA A 23 -1.29 -9.64 18.05
N ILE A 24 -1.33 -10.79 17.40
CA ILE A 24 -0.94 -10.94 16.00
C ILE A 24 -2.02 -10.19 15.23
N ALA A 25 -1.83 -8.88 15.04
CA ALA A 25 -2.68 -8.11 14.16
C ALA A 25 -2.52 -8.70 12.75
N PRO A 26 -3.57 -9.27 12.13
CA PRO A 26 -3.49 -9.63 10.72
C PRO A 26 -3.26 -8.32 9.98
N MET A 27 -2.07 -8.14 9.42
CA MET A 27 -1.82 -7.09 8.45
C MET A 27 -2.68 -7.42 7.24
N ILE A 28 -3.91 -6.88 7.22
CA ILE A 28 -4.79 -6.97 6.06
C ILE A 28 -4.01 -6.32 4.92
N ALA A 29 -3.64 -7.12 3.93
CA ALA A 29 -2.93 -6.64 2.76
C ALA A 29 -3.75 -5.50 2.15
N VAL A 30 -3.19 -4.30 2.23
CA VAL A 30 -3.84 -3.08 1.74
C VAL A 30 -3.86 -3.17 0.23
N SER A 31 -5.04 -3.09 -0.38
CA SER A 31 -5.16 -3.02 -1.83
C SER A 31 -4.53 -1.70 -2.33
N GLU A 32 -3.62 -1.81 -3.29
CA GLU A 32 -2.86 -0.69 -3.82
C GLU A 32 -3.80 0.32 -4.51
N ALA A 33 -3.55 1.61 -4.33
CA ALA A 33 -4.56 2.61 -4.62
C ALA A 33 -4.66 2.99 -6.11
N GLN A 34 -5.71 2.53 -6.81
CA GLN A 34 -5.87 2.70 -8.27
C GLN A 34 -6.57 4.00 -8.71
N ALA A 35 -6.07 4.64 -9.77
CA ALA A 35 -6.61 5.80 -10.47
C ALA A 35 -6.74 5.52 -11.97
N LEU A 36 -7.77 6.12 -12.56
CA LEU A 36 -8.08 6.09 -13.99
C LEU A 36 -8.09 7.52 -14.54
N GLY A 37 -7.65 7.68 -15.78
CA GLY A 37 -7.69 8.95 -16.51
C GLY A 37 -6.32 9.61 -16.70
N ASN A 38 -6.31 10.70 -17.46
CA ASN A 38 -5.10 11.35 -17.96
C ASN A 38 -4.91 12.76 -17.36
N ASN A 39 -3.66 13.15 -17.20
CA ASN A 39 -3.13 14.47 -16.85
C ASN A 39 -3.89 15.15 -15.71
N ARG A 40 -4.00 14.46 -14.57
CA ARG A 40 -4.65 14.99 -13.37
C ARG A 40 -3.87 14.65 -12.11
N GLU A 41 -4.07 15.44 -11.08
CA GLU A 41 -3.64 15.09 -9.73
C GLU A 41 -4.73 14.28 -9.04
N VAL A 42 -4.32 13.20 -8.37
CA VAL A 42 -5.19 12.34 -7.59
C VAL A 42 -4.66 12.34 -6.16
N SER A 43 -5.42 13.00 -5.28
CA SER A 43 -5.13 13.04 -3.85
C SER A 43 -5.68 11.79 -3.17
N ARG A 44 -4.91 11.25 -2.23
CA ARG A 44 -5.25 10.11 -1.36
C ARG A 44 -4.74 10.37 0.05
N SER A 45 -5.18 9.55 1.00
CA SER A 45 -4.76 9.60 2.41
C SER A 45 -3.24 9.64 2.62
N CYS A 46 -2.47 9.00 1.75
CA CYS A 46 -1.01 8.90 1.81
C CYS A 46 -0.26 9.98 1.01
N GLY A 47 -0.97 10.82 0.25
CA GLY A 47 -0.35 11.84 -0.61
C GLY A 47 -1.05 12.02 -1.95
N THR A 48 -0.47 12.88 -2.78
CA THR A 48 -0.98 13.20 -4.11
C THR A 48 -0.06 12.61 -5.17
N ASN A 49 -0.66 11.98 -6.17
CA ASN A 49 0.04 11.51 -7.36
C ASN A 49 -0.47 12.24 -8.59
N ARG A 50 0.43 12.66 -9.47
CA ARG A 50 0.09 13.11 -10.81
C ARG A 50 0.05 11.91 -11.73
N VAL A 51 -1.09 11.70 -12.40
CA VAL A 51 -1.28 10.61 -13.36
C VAL A 51 -1.41 11.18 -14.75
N SER A 52 -0.78 10.54 -15.72
CA SER A 52 -0.79 10.97 -17.12
C SER A 52 -0.65 9.77 -18.04
N SER A 53 -1.30 9.79 -19.18
CA SER A 53 -1.28 8.71 -20.17
C SER A 53 -1.48 9.29 -21.57
N GLY A 54 -0.85 8.71 -22.59
CA GLY A 54 -0.99 9.24 -23.94
C GLY A 54 -0.57 8.25 -25.02
N PHE A 55 -0.56 8.74 -26.24
CA PHE A 55 -0.10 8.02 -27.42
C PHE A 55 0.86 8.91 -28.19
N THR A 56 2.02 8.35 -28.58
CA THR A 56 3.08 9.10 -29.28
C THR A 56 2.98 9.04 -30.80
N GLY A 57 2.04 8.26 -31.35
CA GLY A 57 2.03 7.87 -32.77
C GLY A 57 2.59 6.47 -33.01
N SER A 58 3.47 5.99 -32.11
CA SER A 58 4.10 4.67 -32.22
C SER A 58 3.86 3.77 -31.00
N TYR A 59 3.59 4.35 -29.83
CA TYR A 59 3.28 3.58 -28.62
C TYR A 59 2.38 4.37 -27.67
N SER A 60 1.61 3.64 -26.88
CA SER A 60 0.84 4.20 -25.77
C SER A 60 1.67 4.18 -24.49
N TRP A 61 1.47 5.15 -23.62
CA TRP A 61 2.19 5.27 -22.37
C TRP A 61 1.28 5.68 -21.21
N ALA A 62 1.68 5.29 -20.01
CA ALA A 62 1.04 5.66 -18.76
C ALA A 62 2.13 5.97 -17.72
N GLN A 63 2.06 7.13 -17.09
CA GLN A 63 2.97 7.63 -16.09
C GLN A 63 2.23 7.97 -14.81
N THR A 64 2.82 7.60 -13.68
CA THR A 64 2.39 8.00 -12.35
C THR A 64 3.57 8.60 -11.62
N THR A 65 3.45 9.86 -11.22
CA THR A 65 4.49 10.61 -10.52
C THR A 65 4.00 11.02 -9.15
N LYS A 66 4.87 11.00 -8.14
CA LYS A 66 4.56 11.55 -6.82
C LYS A 66 4.55 13.08 -6.92
N ALA A 67 3.45 13.71 -6.51
CA ALA A 67 3.34 15.16 -6.41
C ALA A 67 3.61 15.63 -4.97
N SER A 68 3.05 14.95 -3.97
CA SER A 68 3.25 15.29 -2.56
C SER A 68 2.90 14.12 -1.62
N GLY A 69 3.19 14.26 -0.33
CA GLY A 69 2.83 13.31 0.72
C GLY A 69 3.90 12.28 1.09
N SER A 70 3.59 11.46 2.09
CA SER A 70 4.50 10.49 2.71
C SER A 70 4.34 9.06 2.17
N CYS A 71 3.54 8.90 1.12
CA CYS A 71 3.38 7.74 0.24
C CYS A 71 4.61 6.80 0.34
N ALA A 72 4.45 5.74 1.13
CA ALA A 72 5.48 4.74 1.39
C ALA A 72 5.24 3.57 0.45
N GLY A 73 6.26 3.14 -0.28
CA GLY A 73 6.15 2.09 -1.30
C GLY A 73 6.36 2.62 -2.71
N ARG A 74 6.28 1.71 -3.67
CA ARG A 74 6.49 1.98 -5.10
C ARG A 74 5.19 2.44 -5.75
N LEU A 75 5.32 3.32 -6.73
CA LEU A 75 4.26 3.64 -7.68
C LEU A 75 4.23 2.56 -8.74
N SER A 76 3.09 2.42 -9.41
CA SER A 76 2.99 1.51 -10.53
C SER A 76 2.00 1.99 -11.57
N ALA A 77 2.20 1.57 -12.81
CA ALA A 77 1.38 1.95 -13.94
C ALA A 77 1.18 0.75 -14.87
N ALA A 78 0.07 0.73 -15.57
CA ALA A 78 -0.22 -0.20 -16.65
C ALA A 78 -1.14 0.50 -17.66
N LEU A 79 -1.47 -0.20 -18.73
CA LEU A 79 -2.39 0.28 -19.75
C LEU A 79 -3.52 -0.73 -19.90
N GLU A 80 -4.75 -0.24 -20.02
CA GLU A 80 -5.89 -1.06 -20.41
C GLU A 80 -6.08 -0.94 -21.92
N ARG A 81 -6.06 -2.07 -22.62
CA ARG A 81 -6.32 -2.15 -24.05
C ARG A 81 -7.82 -2.11 -24.33
N ASN A 82 -8.23 -1.76 -25.57
CA ASN A 82 -9.63 -1.69 -25.98
C ASN A 82 -10.40 -3.01 -25.86
N ASN A 83 -9.70 -4.14 -25.78
CA ASN A 83 -10.29 -5.46 -25.51
C ASN A 83 -10.47 -5.75 -24.00
N GLY A 84 -10.23 -4.76 -23.12
CA GLY A 84 -10.33 -4.89 -21.67
C GLY A 84 -9.12 -5.56 -21.01
N VAL A 85 -8.11 -5.99 -21.78
CA VAL A 85 -6.92 -6.66 -21.24
C VAL A 85 -5.93 -5.61 -20.75
N TRP A 86 -5.38 -5.85 -19.56
CA TRP A 86 -4.34 -4.99 -18.99
C TRP A 86 -2.97 -5.45 -19.48
N THR A 87 -2.10 -4.49 -19.78
CA THR A 87 -0.68 -4.77 -19.96
C THR A 87 -0.08 -5.21 -18.63
N THR A 88 1.08 -5.87 -18.70
CA THR A 88 1.86 -6.16 -17.49
C THR A 88 2.07 -4.88 -16.69
N ARG A 89 1.76 -4.95 -15.40
CA ARG A 89 1.93 -3.83 -14.49
C ARG A 89 3.41 -3.53 -14.30
N VAL A 90 3.80 -2.30 -14.57
CA VAL A 90 5.15 -1.81 -14.32
C VAL A 90 5.23 -1.27 -12.91
N TYR A 91 6.14 -1.84 -12.13
CA TYR A 91 6.46 -1.40 -10.79
C TYR A 91 7.65 -0.46 -10.84
N GLY A 92 7.43 0.80 -10.47
CA GLY A 92 8.44 1.85 -10.49
C GLY A 92 9.11 2.05 -9.13
N SER A 93 9.51 3.30 -8.87
CA SER A 93 10.06 3.76 -7.60
C SER A 93 8.98 4.42 -6.74
N SER A 94 9.35 4.92 -5.57
CA SER A 94 8.46 5.73 -4.71
C SER A 94 8.08 7.09 -5.30
N SER A 95 8.70 7.49 -6.41
CA SER A 95 8.51 8.82 -7.00
C SER A 95 7.95 8.76 -8.41
N THR A 96 8.16 7.67 -9.14
CA THR A 96 7.68 7.55 -10.53
C THR A 96 7.48 6.10 -10.94
N ALA A 97 6.48 5.86 -11.79
CA ALA A 97 6.30 4.63 -12.55
C ALA A 97 5.88 4.98 -13.98
N TYR A 98 6.41 4.23 -14.96
CA TYR A 98 6.18 4.48 -16.37
C TYR A 98 5.97 3.16 -17.12
N ALA A 99 4.79 2.99 -17.71
CA ALA A 99 4.44 1.84 -18.53
C ALA A 99 4.27 2.27 -19.98
N THR A 100 4.69 1.40 -20.89
CA THR A 100 4.50 1.58 -22.34
C THR A 100 3.88 0.33 -22.96
N ASP A 101 3.13 0.53 -24.03
CA ASP A 101 2.66 -0.54 -24.89
C ASP A 101 2.92 -0.17 -26.36
N THR A 102 3.74 -0.98 -27.01
CA THR A 102 4.12 -0.86 -28.42
C THR A 102 3.30 -1.78 -29.31
N ASN A 103 2.32 -2.53 -28.77
CA ASN A 103 1.44 -3.35 -29.59
C ASN A 103 0.52 -2.47 -30.45
N GLY A 104 0.99 -2.10 -31.64
CA GLY A 104 0.26 -1.30 -32.61
C GLY A 104 -1.02 -1.95 -33.17
N GLY A 105 -1.31 -3.21 -32.80
CA GLY A 105 -2.53 -3.91 -33.22
C GLY A 105 -3.75 -3.68 -32.33
N ILE A 106 -3.57 -3.20 -31.09
CA ILE A 106 -4.70 -3.00 -30.16
C ILE A 106 -4.54 -1.64 -29.48
N ALA A 107 -5.46 -0.72 -29.80
CA ALA A 107 -5.47 0.61 -29.20
C ALA A 107 -5.66 0.52 -27.67
N VAL A 108 -4.95 1.38 -26.95
CA VAL A 108 -5.12 1.55 -25.50
C VAL A 108 -6.32 2.42 -25.21
N ARG A 109 -7.16 1.96 -24.29
CA ARG A 109 -8.37 2.63 -23.83
C ARG A 109 -8.05 3.64 -22.72
N TYR A 110 -7.33 3.21 -21.68
CA TYR A 110 -7.00 4.02 -20.51
C TYR A 110 -5.61 3.71 -19.94
N GLY A 111 -5.00 4.72 -19.31
CA GLY A 111 -3.91 4.50 -18.37
C GLY A 111 -4.45 4.01 -17.03
N LEU A 112 -3.82 2.97 -16.50
CA LEU A 112 -4.05 2.44 -15.16
C LEU A 112 -2.91 2.90 -14.27
N HIS A 113 -3.26 3.51 -13.15
CA HIS A 113 -2.28 4.17 -12.28
C HIS A 113 -2.50 3.70 -10.87
N TRP A 114 -1.45 3.23 -10.20
CA TRP A 114 -1.52 2.92 -8.79
C TRP A 114 -0.57 3.84 -8.02
N GLY A 115 -1.14 4.49 -7.01
CA GLY A 115 -0.38 5.20 -5.98
C GLY A 115 0.45 4.22 -5.16
N CYS A 116 1.06 4.69 -4.08
CA CYS A 116 1.93 3.81 -3.32
C CYS A 116 1.20 2.59 -2.79
N ASP A 117 1.85 1.44 -2.95
CA ASP A 117 1.32 0.15 -2.52
C ASP A 117 0.99 0.13 -1.02
N ASN A 118 1.64 0.99 -0.21
CA ASN A 118 1.46 1.06 1.23
C ASN A 118 0.74 2.33 1.71
N CYS A 119 -0.31 2.76 0.99
CA CYS A 119 -1.11 3.93 1.34
C CYS A 119 -2.01 3.78 2.59
N ASN A 120 -1.77 2.79 3.46
CA ASN A 120 -2.48 2.62 4.71
C ASN A 120 -1.53 2.13 5.80
N VAL A 121 -1.08 3.04 6.66
CA VAL A 121 -0.66 2.67 8.01
C VAL A 121 -1.34 3.65 8.96
N THR A 122 -2.56 3.33 9.38
CA THR A 122 -3.06 3.83 10.65
C THR A 122 -2.20 3.17 11.72
N ARG A 123 -1.14 3.84 12.17
CA ARG A 123 -0.58 3.55 13.50
C ARG A 123 -1.53 4.21 14.49
N SER A 124 -2.50 3.45 14.99
CA SER A 124 -3.08 3.70 16.31
C SER A 124 -2.06 3.29 17.37
#